data_AF-A0A4Q7MW84-F1
#
_entry.id   AF-A0A4Q7MW84-F1
#
_cell.length_a   1.000
_cell.length_b   1.000
_cell.length_c   1.000
_cell.angle_alpha   90.00
_cell.angle_beta   90.00
_cell.angle_gamma   90.00
#
_symmetry.space_group_name_H-M   'P 1'
#
loop_
_entity.id
_entity.type
_entity.pdbx_description
1 polymer ?
#
loop_
_entity_poly.entity_id
_entity_poly.type
_entity_poly.pdbx_seq_one_letter_code
_entity_poly.pdbx_strand_id
1 'polypeptide(L)'
;MKKTTNILSLILLSAAFAITSCKKDSDTTTPKPPPDTTLKISSLSSTSLHYGDTIAINGNNFSPTPANNIVTINNVAATVFSATITQLKVIVPAVGNSTGEVKIIVGSQTASGGEITYSPDVFVAGGQYNPAHNVATLWKNGTAVSISTEESALTSIFLNGNDIYVAGVERINNLSLANYWKNGNKVTLGTGESVANGIAVNGNDVYVGGAEIVNGFDLPRYWKNGTGTTVTVNDPIISQIVSGNGACTGVYINAGNVITVGSYRNSQGRFSPWECKNGIIPANTIPNNDKHCFANAVFVSGADVYEAGSQNNPTTGLAMASIWKNGTATTLTSGTVSVGVATAVFVVGNDIYVAGYEQEDYYGGGSQFAKYWKNGVPVKLSNVSSGATGITVFGNDVYVSGWEHNGTYIVSKYWKNGVAVNLGKSILTSTGSAIAVR
;
A
#
# COMPACT_ATOMS: atom_id res chain seq x y z
N MET A 1 72.08 -34.41 36.11
CA MET A 1 72.84 -33.61 35.12
C MET A 1 73.87 -34.50 34.45
N LYS A 2 74.05 -34.30 33.14
CA LYS A 2 74.99 -34.96 32.21
C LYS A 2 74.61 -36.36 31.72
N LYS A 3 73.78 -36.38 30.68
CA LYS A 3 73.89 -37.36 29.59
C LYS A 3 74.31 -36.61 28.32
N THR A 4 75.45 -36.99 27.78
CA THR A 4 75.89 -36.68 26.42
C THR A 4 76.52 -37.95 25.90
N THR A 5 75.96 -38.53 24.84
CA THR A 5 76.65 -39.55 24.06
C THR A 5 76.18 -39.46 22.62
N ASN A 6 77.03 -38.83 21.79
CA ASN A 6 77.07 -39.05 20.35
C ASN A 6 77.80 -40.37 20.11
N ILE A 7 77.27 -41.27 19.28
CA ILE A 7 78.09 -42.27 18.59
C ILE A 7 77.72 -42.30 17.11
N LEU A 8 78.77 -42.05 16.33
CA LEU A 8 78.92 -42.16 14.90
C LEU A 8 78.96 -43.64 14.47
N SER A 9 78.31 -43.91 13.33
CA SER A 9 78.77 -44.68 12.17
C SER A 9 79.53 -46.02 12.29
N LEU A 10 79.07 -46.94 11.42
CA LEU A 10 79.81 -47.72 10.39
C LEU A 10 79.61 -49.25 10.51
N ILE A 11 78.60 -49.81 9.83
CA ILE A 11 78.64 -50.53 8.52
C ILE A 11 79.60 -51.73 8.49
N LEU A 12 79.02 -52.94 8.34
CA LEU A 12 79.41 -54.02 7.40
C LEU A 12 78.38 -55.17 7.53
N LEU A 13 77.40 -55.26 6.62
CA LEU A 13 77.39 -56.05 5.37
C LEU A 13 77.20 -57.57 5.60
N SER A 14 76.00 -58.07 5.29
CA SER A 14 75.85 -59.38 4.65
C SER A 14 74.53 -59.42 3.86
N ALA A 15 74.66 -59.88 2.63
CA ALA A 15 73.65 -59.83 1.58
C ALA A 15 72.69 -61.02 1.65
N ALA A 16 71.43 -60.78 1.28
CA ALA A 16 70.54 -61.82 0.79
C ALA A 16 69.66 -61.23 -0.34
N PHE A 17 69.74 -61.88 -1.50
CA PHE A 17 68.94 -61.63 -2.69
C PHE A 17 67.44 -61.67 -2.37
N ALA A 18 66.71 -60.61 -2.74
CA ALA A 18 65.25 -60.61 -2.81
C ALA A 18 64.82 -60.33 -4.25
N ILE A 19 64.08 -61.30 -4.77
CA ILE A 19 63.53 -61.42 -6.11
C ILE A 19 62.49 -60.33 -6.32
N THR A 20 62.55 -59.66 -7.47
CA THR A 20 61.60 -58.65 -7.90
C THR A 20 60.23 -59.28 -8.14
N SER A 21 59.21 -58.83 -7.42
CA SER A 21 57.82 -58.93 -7.84
C SER A 21 57.22 -57.53 -7.77
N CYS A 22 57.17 -56.84 -8.91
CA CYS A 22 56.38 -55.62 -9.06
C CYS A 22 54.91 -55.98 -8.84
N LYS A 23 54.39 -55.78 -7.62
CA LYS A 23 52.95 -55.61 -7.44
C LYS A 23 52.60 -54.26 -8.05
N LYS A 24 51.98 -54.31 -9.22
CA LYS A 24 51.25 -53.18 -9.79
C LYS A 24 50.08 -52.97 -8.85
N ASP A 25 50.14 -51.95 -7.99
CA ASP A 25 48.99 -51.54 -7.21
C ASP A 25 47.89 -51.15 -8.19
N SER A 26 46.89 -52.02 -8.32
CA SER A 26 45.64 -51.69 -8.97
C SER A 26 44.97 -50.68 -8.05
N ASP A 27 45.16 -49.40 -8.39
CA ASP A 27 44.40 -48.28 -7.85
C ASP A 27 42.92 -48.60 -8.00
N THR A 28 42.29 -49.05 -6.91
CA THR A 28 40.85 -49.29 -6.85
C THR A 28 40.18 -47.94 -6.64
N THR A 29 40.28 -47.10 -7.67
CA THR A 29 39.36 -45.99 -7.86
C THR A 29 38.01 -46.62 -8.17
N THR A 30 37.22 -46.91 -7.12
CA THR A 30 35.77 -46.95 -7.30
C THR A 30 35.40 -45.65 -8.03
N PRO A 31 34.74 -45.70 -9.21
CA PRO A 31 34.40 -44.49 -9.92
C PRO A 31 33.55 -43.65 -8.97
N LYS A 32 34.06 -42.46 -8.60
CA LYS A 32 33.26 -41.49 -7.86
C LYS A 32 31.93 -41.36 -8.61
N PRO A 33 30.77 -41.54 -7.96
CA PRO A 33 29.49 -41.35 -8.61
C PRO A 33 29.51 -40.01 -9.38
N PRO A 34 28.97 -39.94 -10.61
CA PRO A 34 28.89 -38.69 -11.35
C PRO A 34 28.36 -37.59 -10.43
N PRO A 35 28.93 -36.37 -10.44
CA PRO A 35 28.40 -35.27 -9.65
C PRO A 35 26.90 -35.14 -9.93
N ASP A 36 26.07 -35.16 -8.88
CA ASP A 36 24.65 -34.85 -9.03
C ASP A 36 24.57 -33.43 -9.59
N THR A 37 24.02 -33.29 -10.79
CA THR A 37 23.87 -32.02 -11.51
C THR A 37 22.44 -31.49 -11.45
N THR A 38 21.55 -32.19 -10.74
CA THR A 38 20.15 -31.84 -10.64
C THR A 38 19.97 -30.61 -9.76
N LEU A 39 19.32 -29.57 -10.28
CA LEU A 39 18.93 -28.41 -9.50
C LEU A 39 17.92 -28.85 -8.43
N LYS A 40 18.22 -28.59 -7.16
CA LYS A 40 17.36 -29.00 -6.05
C LYS A 40 17.28 -27.94 -4.98
N ILE A 41 16.08 -27.76 -4.44
CA ILE A 41 15.84 -27.04 -3.18
C ILE A 41 15.64 -28.10 -2.10
N SER A 42 16.44 -28.02 -1.04
CA SER A 42 16.43 -28.94 0.10
C SER A 42 15.69 -28.35 1.29
N SER A 43 15.83 -27.03 1.53
CA SER A 43 15.08 -26.34 2.58
C SER A 43 15.05 -24.83 2.38
N LEU A 44 14.05 -24.19 3.01
CA LEU A 44 13.96 -22.75 3.18
C LEU A 44 14.21 -22.42 4.65
N SER A 45 14.88 -21.31 4.94
CA SER A 45 15.07 -20.84 6.32
C SER A 45 13.78 -20.42 7.01
N SER A 46 12.74 -20.06 6.23
CA SER A 46 11.38 -19.79 6.68
C SER A 46 10.40 -20.10 5.57
N THR A 47 9.20 -20.54 5.94
CA THR A 47 8.03 -20.65 5.04
C THR A 47 6.96 -19.61 5.35
N SER A 48 7.13 -18.80 6.40
CA SER A 48 6.29 -17.63 6.72
C SER A 48 7.08 -16.36 6.43
N LEU A 49 6.65 -15.60 5.43
CA LEU A 49 7.41 -14.53 4.82
C LEU A 49 6.67 -13.19 4.93
N HIS A 50 7.45 -12.12 5.08
CA HIS A 50 7.03 -10.74 4.92
C HIS A 50 7.88 -10.06 3.84
N TYR A 51 7.41 -8.91 3.36
CA TYR A 51 8.20 -8.06 2.49
C TYR A 51 9.57 -7.73 3.10
N GLY A 52 10.64 -7.84 2.30
CA GLY A 52 11.99 -7.44 2.71
C GLY A 52 12.72 -8.47 3.58
N ASP A 53 12.07 -9.57 3.97
CA ASP A 53 12.71 -10.66 4.67
C ASP A 53 13.91 -11.18 3.87
N THR A 54 14.97 -11.56 4.58
CA THR A 54 16.07 -12.33 4.00
C THR A 54 15.78 -13.80 4.18
N ILE A 55 15.64 -14.55 3.09
CA ILE A 55 15.53 -16.01 3.14
C ILE A 55 16.81 -16.66 2.64
N ALA A 56 17.24 -17.72 3.34
CA ALA A 56 18.26 -18.63 2.85
C ALA A 56 17.58 -19.84 2.21
N ILE A 57 17.94 -20.12 0.96
CA ILE A 57 17.46 -21.27 0.21
C ILE A 57 18.62 -22.25 0.11
N ASN A 58 18.51 -23.39 0.79
CA ASN A 58 19.53 -24.43 0.79
C ASN A 58 19.19 -25.49 -0.24
N GLY A 59 20.19 -26.01 -0.93
CA GLY A 59 19.98 -26.92 -2.04
C GLY A 59 21.27 -27.40 -2.68
N ASN A 60 21.17 -27.77 -3.95
CA ASN A 60 22.28 -28.26 -4.76
C ASN A 60 22.19 -27.70 -6.18
N ASN A 61 23.36 -27.52 -6.80
CA ASN A 61 23.53 -27.09 -8.20
C ASN A 61 22.98 -25.70 -8.51
N PHE A 62 23.03 -24.80 -7.54
CA PHE A 62 22.88 -23.37 -7.81
C PHE A 62 24.12 -22.85 -8.54
N SER A 63 23.95 -21.79 -9.33
CA SER A 63 25.10 -21.08 -9.86
C SER A 63 25.77 -20.28 -8.74
N PRO A 64 27.11 -20.32 -8.59
CA PRO A 64 27.81 -19.46 -7.63
C PRO A 64 27.74 -17.97 -8.02
N THR A 65 27.37 -17.64 -9.25
CA THR A 65 27.11 -16.26 -9.69
C THR A 65 25.64 -15.91 -9.43
N PRO A 66 25.33 -14.93 -8.56
CA PRO A 66 23.96 -14.57 -8.20
C PRO A 66 23.04 -14.29 -9.39
N ALA A 67 23.52 -13.52 -10.38
CA ALA A 67 22.75 -13.11 -11.56
C ALA A 67 22.29 -14.29 -12.46
N ASN A 68 22.91 -15.46 -12.32
CA ASN A 68 22.53 -16.66 -13.09
C ASN A 68 21.45 -17.50 -12.39
N ASN A 69 21.00 -17.09 -11.20
CA ASN A 69 19.91 -17.74 -10.47
C ASN A 69 18.69 -16.82 -10.53
N ILE A 70 17.64 -17.24 -11.22
CA ILE A 70 16.36 -16.53 -11.20
C ILE A 70 15.54 -17.15 -10.10
N VAL A 71 15.31 -16.41 -9.02
CA VAL A 71 14.46 -16.83 -7.90
C VAL A 71 13.16 -16.04 -7.97
N THR A 72 12.03 -16.73 -7.88
CA THR A 72 10.71 -16.11 -7.80
C THR A 72 9.98 -16.57 -6.55
N ILE A 73 9.28 -15.64 -5.89
CA ILE A 73 8.36 -15.91 -4.78
C ILE A 73 7.00 -15.44 -5.25
N ASN A 74 6.00 -16.33 -5.28
CA ASN A 74 4.68 -16.05 -5.85
C ASN A 74 4.75 -15.46 -7.27
N ASN A 75 5.64 -16.00 -8.10
CA ASN A 75 5.94 -15.54 -9.47
C ASN A 75 6.53 -14.12 -9.58
N VAL A 76 6.89 -13.48 -8.47
CA VAL A 76 7.62 -12.20 -8.47
C VAL A 76 9.10 -12.45 -8.24
N ALA A 77 9.95 -11.83 -9.06
CA ALA A 77 11.40 -11.98 -8.95
C ALA A 77 11.92 -11.47 -7.59
N ALA A 78 12.64 -12.31 -6.88
CA ALA A 78 13.35 -11.99 -5.64
C ALA A 78 14.79 -11.56 -5.95
N THR A 79 15.33 -10.65 -5.16
CA THR A 79 16.71 -10.17 -5.34
C THR A 79 17.69 -11.18 -4.76
N VAL A 80 18.49 -11.84 -5.59
CA VAL A 80 19.58 -12.72 -5.16
C VAL A 80 20.83 -11.90 -4.88
N PHE A 81 21.26 -11.82 -3.62
CA PHE A 81 22.43 -11.02 -3.22
C PHE A 81 23.61 -11.86 -2.73
N SER A 82 23.42 -13.17 -2.53
CA SER A 82 24.48 -14.11 -2.22
C SER A 82 24.18 -15.46 -2.86
N ALA A 83 25.19 -16.10 -3.46
CA ALA A 83 25.04 -17.40 -4.09
C ALA A 83 26.30 -18.26 -3.88
N THR A 84 26.08 -19.51 -3.50
CA THR A 84 27.03 -20.61 -3.56
C THR A 84 26.34 -21.79 -4.24
N ILE A 85 27.08 -22.84 -4.57
CA ILE A 85 26.51 -24.04 -5.19
C ILE A 85 25.43 -24.75 -4.34
N THR A 86 25.37 -24.46 -3.03
CA THR A 86 24.42 -25.08 -2.08
C THR A 86 23.53 -24.10 -1.33
N GLN A 87 23.74 -22.79 -1.49
CA GLN A 87 22.91 -21.80 -0.81
C GLN A 87 22.72 -20.53 -1.64
N LEU A 88 21.49 -20.06 -1.72
CA LEU A 88 21.17 -18.69 -2.13
C LEU A 88 20.68 -17.90 -0.91
N LYS A 89 21.00 -16.61 -0.87
CA LYS A 89 20.28 -15.65 -0.01
C LYS A 89 19.58 -14.64 -0.87
N VAL A 90 18.28 -14.48 -0.63
CA VAL A 90 17.44 -13.58 -1.40
C VAL A 90 16.61 -12.67 -0.50
N ILE A 91 16.21 -11.53 -1.04
CA ILE A 91 15.25 -10.61 -0.40
C ILE A 91 13.85 -10.90 -0.93
N VAL A 92 12.89 -11.08 -0.04
CA VAL A 92 11.49 -11.31 -0.39
C VAL A 92 10.90 -10.05 -1.01
N PRO A 93 10.39 -10.11 -2.27
CA PRO A 93 9.81 -8.95 -2.93
C PRO A 93 8.38 -8.66 -2.42
N ALA A 94 7.79 -7.56 -2.89
CA ALA A 94 6.35 -7.35 -2.73
C ALA A 94 5.61 -8.33 -3.63
N VAL A 95 4.66 -9.08 -3.08
CA VAL A 95 3.88 -10.07 -3.82
C VAL A 95 2.40 -9.74 -3.72
N GLY A 96 1.59 -10.21 -4.67
CA GLY A 96 0.13 -9.94 -4.68
C GLY A 96 -0.73 -10.99 -3.96
N ASN A 97 -0.13 -12.05 -3.40
CA ASN A 97 -0.84 -13.20 -2.87
C ASN A 97 -0.29 -13.63 -1.51
N SER A 98 -1.17 -14.08 -0.62
CA SER A 98 -0.83 -14.58 0.72
C SER A 98 -0.33 -16.03 0.75
N THR A 99 -0.41 -16.73 -0.39
CA THR A 99 0.08 -18.11 -0.56
C THR A 99 0.77 -18.26 -1.91
N GLY A 100 1.73 -19.17 -1.99
CA GLY A 100 2.29 -19.65 -3.25
C GLY A 100 3.58 -20.40 -3.05
N GLU A 101 4.54 -20.29 -3.96
CA GLU A 101 5.76 -21.10 -3.95
C GLU A 101 7.03 -20.26 -4.16
N VAL A 102 8.16 -20.81 -3.68
CA VAL A 102 9.50 -20.38 -4.09
C VAL A 102 9.93 -21.25 -5.28
N LYS A 103 10.31 -20.63 -6.39
CA LYS A 103 10.86 -21.32 -7.57
C LYS A 103 12.23 -20.78 -7.93
N ILE A 104 13.12 -21.65 -8.33
CA ILE A 104 14.47 -21.30 -8.81
C ILE A 104 14.63 -21.84 -10.24
N ILE A 105 15.16 -21.00 -11.12
CA ILE A 105 15.60 -21.37 -12.46
C ILE A 105 17.11 -21.12 -12.56
N VAL A 106 17.86 -22.13 -12.99
CA VAL A 106 19.30 -22.05 -13.29
C VAL A 106 19.54 -22.71 -14.65
N GLY A 107 19.90 -21.91 -15.65
CA GLY A 107 19.95 -22.38 -17.04
C GLY A 107 18.59 -22.91 -17.50
N SER A 108 18.54 -24.17 -17.93
CA SER A 108 17.28 -24.85 -18.33
C SER A 108 16.59 -25.60 -17.18
N GLN A 109 17.21 -25.68 -16.00
CA GLN A 109 16.65 -26.43 -14.87
C GLN A 109 15.76 -25.55 -14.01
N THR A 110 14.69 -26.15 -13.48
CA THR A 110 13.75 -25.51 -12.56
C THR A 110 13.57 -26.37 -11.32
N ALA A 111 13.55 -25.76 -10.13
CA ALA A 111 13.23 -26.40 -8.87
C ALA A 111 12.15 -25.61 -8.11
N SER A 112 11.25 -26.32 -7.42
CA SER A 112 10.25 -25.74 -6.51
C SER A 112 10.65 -26.03 -5.06
N GLY A 113 10.50 -25.01 -4.21
CA GLY A 113 10.82 -25.02 -2.79
C GLY A 113 9.63 -25.37 -1.89
N GLY A 114 8.49 -25.72 -2.49
CA GLY A 114 7.25 -25.98 -1.77
C GLY A 114 6.45 -24.72 -1.46
N GLU A 115 5.36 -24.91 -0.72
CA GLU A 115 4.43 -23.84 -0.37
C GLU A 115 5.01 -22.90 0.69
N ILE A 116 4.70 -21.61 0.53
CA ILE A 116 4.97 -20.56 1.50
C ILE A 116 3.68 -19.81 1.85
N THR A 117 3.67 -19.26 3.06
CA THR A 117 2.69 -18.29 3.52
C THR A 117 3.32 -16.91 3.52
N TYR A 118 2.65 -15.95 2.90
CA TYR A 118 3.03 -14.55 2.93
C TYR A 118 2.07 -13.78 3.83
N SER A 119 2.60 -13.17 4.88
CA SER A 119 1.84 -12.33 5.81
C SER A 119 2.08 -10.87 5.42
N PRO A 120 1.09 -10.18 4.83
CA PRO A 120 1.30 -8.81 4.40
C PRO A 120 1.39 -7.86 5.59
N ASP A 121 2.17 -6.81 5.43
CA ASP A 121 2.17 -5.67 6.34
C ASP A 121 0.96 -4.79 6.06
N VAL A 122 0.16 -4.50 7.10
CA VAL A 122 -0.98 -3.60 7.05
C VAL A 122 -0.58 -2.24 7.62
N PHE A 123 -0.69 -1.21 6.81
CA PHE A 123 -0.42 0.17 7.19
C PHE A 123 -1.71 0.98 7.20
N VAL A 124 -1.98 1.69 8.30
CA VAL A 124 -3.09 2.64 8.38
C VAL A 124 -2.55 3.99 8.80
N ALA A 125 -2.93 5.03 8.06
CA ALA A 125 -2.59 6.41 8.37
C ALA A 125 -3.83 7.12 8.95
N GLY A 126 -3.64 7.92 9.99
CA GLY A 126 -4.70 8.74 10.56
C GLY A 126 -4.22 9.65 11.68
N GLY A 127 -5.04 9.80 12.73
CA GLY A 127 -4.72 10.63 13.90
C GLY A 127 -5.07 9.95 15.21
N GLN A 128 -4.27 10.18 16.25
CA GLN A 128 -4.57 9.77 17.62
C GLN A 128 -4.49 10.95 18.57
N TYR A 129 -5.52 11.11 19.40
CA TYR A 129 -5.53 12.10 20.45
C TYR A 129 -4.45 11.83 21.50
N ASN A 130 -3.65 12.84 21.79
CA ASN A 130 -2.91 12.95 23.04
C ASN A 130 -3.58 14.04 23.91
N PRO A 131 -3.30 14.12 25.22
CA PRO A 131 -3.98 15.09 26.10
C PRO A 131 -3.86 16.57 25.71
N ALA A 132 -2.94 16.93 24.80
CA ALA A 132 -2.80 18.29 24.27
C ALA A 132 -3.60 18.48 22.97
N HIS A 133 -3.50 17.54 22.02
CA HIS A 133 -4.07 17.64 20.67
C HIS A 133 -4.05 16.30 19.92
N ASN A 134 -4.70 16.25 18.76
CA ASN A 134 -4.58 15.11 17.84
C ASN A 134 -3.21 15.11 17.15
N VAL A 135 -2.57 13.95 17.03
CA VAL A 135 -1.28 13.79 16.33
C VAL A 135 -1.35 12.78 15.20
N ALA A 136 -0.74 13.14 14.07
CA ALA A 136 -0.54 12.29 12.91
C ALA A 136 0.10 10.96 13.34
N THR A 137 -0.59 9.86 13.09
CA THR A 137 -0.20 8.53 13.56
C THR A 137 -0.26 7.53 12.40
N LEU A 138 0.83 6.78 12.23
CA LEU A 138 0.93 5.64 11.32
C LEU A 138 0.89 4.36 12.16
N TRP A 139 -0.04 3.47 11.85
CA TRP A 139 -0.06 2.12 12.42
C TRP A 139 0.53 1.13 11.43
N LYS A 140 1.49 0.32 11.87
CA LYS A 140 1.99 -0.85 11.15
C LYS A 140 1.62 -2.11 11.94
N ASN A 141 0.78 -2.97 11.38
CA ASN A 141 0.31 -4.20 12.02
C ASN A 141 -0.23 -3.96 13.46
N GLY A 142 -0.99 -2.87 13.64
CA GLY A 142 -1.51 -2.45 14.95
C GLY A 142 -0.54 -1.67 15.84
N THR A 143 0.75 -1.61 15.50
CA THR A 143 1.75 -0.83 16.25
C THR A 143 1.75 0.63 15.80
N ALA A 144 1.42 1.54 16.72
CA ALA A 144 1.33 2.98 16.44
C ALA A 144 2.70 3.67 16.47
N VAL A 145 2.94 4.56 15.53
CA VAL A 145 4.09 5.48 15.46
C VAL A 145 3.58 6.89 15.19
N SER A 146 3.87 7.83 16.10
CA SER A 146 3.60 9.25 15.88
C SER A 146 4.56 9.83 14.84
N ILE A 147 4.02 10.54 13.85
CA ILE A 147 4.78 11.16 12.76
C ILE A 147 5.15 12.61 13.08
N SER A 148 4.41 13.24 13.99
CA SER A 148 4.65 14.61 14.45
C SER A 148 4.41 14.75 15.96
N THR A 149 5.03 15.77 16.54
CA THR A 149 4.75 16.26 17.90
C THR A 149 3.70 17.36 17.93
N GLU A 150 3.47 18.03 16.81
CA GLU A 150 2.52 19.13 16.65
C GLU A 150 1.11 18.61 16.36
N GLU A 151 0.10 19.47 16.53
CA GLU A 151 -1.27 19.16 16.16
C GLU A 151 -1.35 18.81 14.67
N SER A 152 -1.77 17.58 14.38
CA SER A 152 -1.64 17.01 13.05
C SER A 152 -2.56 15.81 12.83
N ALA A 153 -2.80 15.48 11.56
CA ALA A 153 -3.53 14.29 11.15
C ALA A 153 -3.07 13.83 9.76
N LEU A 154 -3.00 12.52 9.55
CA LEU A 154 -2.78 11.95 8.22
C LEU A 154 -4.12 11.68 7.53
N THR A 155 -4.14 11.89 6.21
CA THR A 155 -5.32 11.74 5.35
C THR A 155 -5.14 10.67 4.29
N SER A 156 -3.91 10.42 3.83
CA SER A 156 -3.62 9.46 2.76
C SER A 156 -2.28 8.76 2.97
N ILE A 157 -2.15 7.55 2.42
CA ILE A 157 -0.94 6.74 2.44
C ILE A 157 -0.67 6.13 1.05
N PHE A 158 0.60 6.04 0.68
CA PHE A 158 1.06 5.36 -0.52
C PHE A 158 2.36 4.61 -0.23
N LEU A 159 2.51 3.39 -0.78
CA LEU A 159 3.70 2.57 -0.63
C LEU A 159 4.42 2.49 -1.98
N ASN A 160 5.74 2.76 -2.00
CA ASN A 160 6.56 2.63 -3.21
C ASN A 160 7.88 1.92 -2.88
N GLY A 161 8.00 0.66 -3.27
CA GLY A 161 9.14 -0.17 -2.86
C GLY A 161 9.23 -0.23 -1.34
N ASN A 162 10.39 0.11 -0.77
CA ASN A 162 10.61 0.19 0.68
C ASN A 162 10.01 1.44 1.33
N ASP A 163 9.71 2.46 0.54
CA ASP A 163 9.36 3.79 1.04
C ASP A 163 7.86 3.90 1.37
N ILE A 164 7.58 4.52 2.52
CA ILE A 164 6.24 4.84 2.99
C ILE A 164 6.05 6.34 2.85
N TYR A 165 5.01 6.71 2.11
CA TYR A 165 4.59 8.09 1.91
C TYR A 165 3.25 8.30 2.59
N VAL A 166 3.16 9.30 3.45
CA VAL A 166 1.89 9.73 4.05
C VAL A 166 1.69 11.21 3.83
N ALA A 167 0.46 11.63 3.61
CA ALA A 167 0.10 13.04 3.48
C ALA A 167 -0.95 13.42 4.52
N GLY A 168 -1.01 14.71 4.84
CA GLY A 168 -1.91 15.23 5.84
C GLY A 168 -1.71 16.70 6.14
N VAL A 169 -2.20 17.10 7.30
CA VAL A 169 -2.10 18.47 7.82
C VAL A 169 -1.30 18.48 9.11
N GLU A 170 -0.55 19.55 9.32
CA GLU A 170 0.14 19.86 10.56
C GLU A 170 -0.02 21.35 10.85
N ARG A 171 -0.36 21.70 12.10
CA ARG A 171 -0.57 23.08 12.53
C ARG A 171 0.71 23.62 13.15
N ILE A 172 1.27 24.65 12.54
CA ILE A 172 2.50 25.33 12.99
C ILE A 172 2.17 26.81 13.19
N ASN A 173 2.44 27.36 14.37
CA ASN A 173 2.19 28.77 14.70
C ASN A 173 0.76 29.24 14.35
N ASN A 174 -0.25 28.43 14.71
CA ASN A 174 -1.67 28.63 14.39
C ASN A 174 -2.03 28.57 12.88
N LEU A 175 -1.11 28.17 12.01
CA LEU A 175 -1.37 27.99 10.59
C LEU A 175 -1.41 26.50 10.24
N SER A 176 -2.51 26.05 9.62
CA SER A 176 -2.62 24.69 9.09
C SER A 176 -1.86 24.58 7.78
N LEU A 177 -0.92 23.65 7.70
CA LEU A 177 -0.09 23.45 6.51
C LEU A 177 -0.25 22.03 5.97
N ALA A 178 -0.42 21.94 4.65
CA ALA A 178 -0.35 20.68 3.93
C ALA A 178 1.08 20.14 4.00
N ASN A 179 1.22 18.87 4.34
CA ASN A 179 2.51 18.21 4.43
C ASN A 179 2.43 16.80 3.85
N TYR A 180 3.57 16.30 3.36
CA TYR A 180 3.78 14.87 3.24
C TYR A 180 5.05 14.44 3.97
N TRP A 181 5.10 13.18 4.37
CA TRP A 181 6.26 12.58 5.01
C TRP A 181 6.68 11.36 4.21
N LYS A 182 7.97 11.30 3.86
CA LYS A 182 8.62 10.13 3.28
C LYS A 182 9.48 9.46 4.35
N ASN A 183 9.08 8.28 4.83
CA ASN A 183 9.76 7.57 5.92
C ASN A 183 10.02 8.47 7.15
N GLY A 184 9.02 9.29 7.53
CA GLY A 184 9.13 10.25 8.63
C GLY A 184 9.80 11.59 8.28
N ASN A 185 10.46 11.72 7.12
CA ASN A 185 11.02 13.00 6.68
C ASN A 185 9.94 13.88 6.08
N LYS A 186 9.67 15.02 6.74
CA LYS A 186 8.61 15.97 6.39
C LYS A 186 8.99 16.84 5.19
N VAL A 187 8.01 17.11 4.34
CA VAL A 187 8.03 18.14 3.29
C VAL A 187 6.73 18.93 3.38
N THR A 188 6.87 20.24 3.59
CA THR A 188 5.73 21.17 3.62
C THR A 188 5.36 21.61 2.21
N LEU A 189 4.05 21.68 1.96
CA LEU A 189 3.45 21.99 0.68
C LEU A 189 2.79 23.36 0.73
N GLY A 190 2.89 24.10 -0.38
CA GLY A 190 2.32 25.44 -0.47
C GLY A 190 3.06 26.48 0.38
N THR A 191 2.55 27.70 0.35
CA THR A 191 3.09 28.84 1.09
C THR A 191 2.06 29.50 2.01
N GLY A 192 0.77 29.16 1.84
CA GLY A 192 -0.33 29.62 2.67
C GLY A 192 -1.00 28.50 3.48
N GLU A 193 -2.09 28.85 4.16
CA GLU A 193 -2.95 27.88 4.83
C GLU A 193 -3.40 26.80 3.84
N SER A 194 -3.19 25.55 4.18
CA SER A 194 -3.34 24.44 3.23
C SER A 194 -3.62 23.11 3.92
N VAL A 195 -4.23 22.19 3.16
CA VAL A 195 -4.49 20.82 3.58
C VAL A 195 -4.12 19.85 2.46
N ALA A 196 -3.58 18.68 2.83
CA ALA A 196 -3.37 17.57 1.91
C ALA A 196 -4.42 16.48 2.17
N ASN A 197 -5.04 15.98 1.10
CA ASN A 197 -6.14 15.01 1.16
C ASN A 197 -5.76 13.66 0.52
N GLY A 198 -4.94 13.67 -0.53
CA GLY A 198 -4.54 12.46 -1.26
C GLY A 198 -3.06 12.48 -1.61
N ILE A 199 -2.41 11.31 -1.66
CA ILE A 199 -1.02 11.17 -2.14
C ILE A 199 -0.90 10.01 -3.12
N ALA A 200 -0.11 10.22 -4.17
CA ALA A 200 0.30 9.18 -5.10
C ALA A 200 1.76 9.40 -5.51
N VAL A 201 2.49 8.32 -5.79
CA VAL A 201 3.91 8.37 -6.15
C VAL A 201 4.14 7.63 -7.46
N ASN A 202 4.95 8.20 -8.35
CA ASN A 202 5.39 7.55 -9.58
C ASN A 202 6.91 7.70 -9.74
N GLY A 203 7.64 6.59 -9.54
CA GLY A 203 9.09 6.64 -9.45
C GLY A 203 9.53 7.55 -8.30
N ASN A 204 10.21 8.64 -8.64
CA ASN A 204 10.68 9.64 -7.66
C ASN A 204 9.72 10.82 -7.48
N ASP A 205 8.72 10.95 -8.35
CA ASP A 205 7.79 12.07 -8.29
C ASP A 205 6.66 11.79 -7.28
N VAL A 206 6.48 12.73 -6.35
CA VAL A 206 5.42 12.73 -5.34
C VAL A 206 4.34 13.71 -5.75
N TYR A 207 3.10 13.21 -5.85
CA TYR A 207 1.92 13.98 -6.18
C TYR A 207 1.00 14.02 -4.97
N VAL A 208 0.58 15.21 -4.56
CA VAL A 208 -0.33 15.39 -3.42
C VAL A 208 -1.51 16.22 -3.89
N GLY A 209 -2.73 15.76 -3.64
CA GLY A 209 -3.96 16.53 -3.87
C GLY A 209 -4.44 17.18 -2.59
N GLY A 210 -4.97 18.39 -2.66
CA GLY A 210 -5.55 19.08 -1.51
C GLY A 210 -6.15 20.44 -1.84
N ALA A 211 -6.04 21.38 -0.89
CA ALA A 211 -6.46 22.77 -1.05
C ALA A 211 -5.45 23.74 -0.42
N GLU A 212 -5.39 24.96 -0.94
CA GLU A 212 -4.56 26.04 -0.42
C GLU A 212 -5.30 27.37 -0.54
N ILE A 213 -5.24 28.18 0.51
CA ILE A 213 -5.72 29.55 0.50
C ILE A 213 -4.73 30.41 -0.26
N VAL A 214 -5.14 30.91 -1.43
CA VAL A 214 -4.34 31.83 -2.26
C VAL A 214 -5.16 33.09 -2.48
N ASN A 215 -4.62 34.24 -2.08
CA ASN A 215 -5.30 35.54 -2.17
C ASN A 215 -6.69 35.55 -1.51
N GLY A 216 -6.87 34.80 -0.41
CA GLY A 216 -8.13 34.72 0.34
C GLY A 216 -9.16 33.73 -0.22
N PHE A 217 -8.81 32.92 -1.23
CA PHE A 217 -9.70 31.91 -1.81
C PHE A 217 -9.17 30.50 -1.55
N ASP A 218 -10.05 29.59 -1.13
CA ASP A 218 -9.78 28.15 -1.06
C ASP A 218 -9.67 27.57 -2.46
N LEU A 219 -8.44 27.37 -2.95
CA LEU A 219 -8.20 26.82 -4.27
C LEU A 219 -7.95 25.31 -4.17
N PRO A 220 -8.58 24.49 -5.03
CA PRO A 220 -8.16 23.11 -5.21
C PRO A 220 -6.75 23.07 -5.81
N ARG A 221 -5.88 22.26 -5.21
CA ARG A 221 -4.47 22.16 -5.58
C ARG A 221 -4.08 20.71 -5.80
N TYR A 222 -3.14 20.50 -6.71
CA TYR A 222 -2.23 19.38 -6.56
C TYR A 222 -0.79 19.88 -6.59
N TRP A 223 0.08 19.27 -5.79
CA TRP A 223 1.50 19.55 -5.75
C TRP A 223 2.25 18.40 -6.41
N LYS A 224 3.22 18.73 -7.26
CA LYS A 224 4.24 17.79 -7.74
C LYS A 224 5.57 18.19 -7.11
N ASN A 225 6.15 17.32 -6.28
CA ASN A 225 7.42 17.56 -5.58
C ASN A 225 7.46 18.94 -4.89
N GLY A 226 6.38 19.30 -4.18
CA GLY A 226 6.24 20.60 -3.50
C GLY A 226 5.77 21.77 -4.38
N THR A 227 5.85 21.65 -5.70
CA THR A 227 5.39 22.72 -6.63
C THR A 227 3.89 22.59 -6.87
N GLY A 228 3.12 23.59 -6.41
CA GLY A 228 1.66 23.61 -6.49
C GLY A 228 1.13 24.03 -7.86
N THR A 229 0.12 23.32 -8.34
CA THR A 229 -0.69 23.67 -9.51
C THR A 229 -2.14 23.85 -9.06
N THR A 230 -2.73 25.00 -9.40
CA THR A 230 -4.16 25.26 -9.18
C THR A 230 -4.98 24.52 -10.21
N VAL A 231 -6.03 23.82 -9.76
CA VAL A 231 -7.01 23.19 -10.63
C VAL A 231 -8.12 24.20 -10.94
N THR A 232 -8.25 24.62 -12.20
CA THR A 232 -9.27 25.58 -12.66
C THR A 232 -10.45 24.83 -13.29
N VAL A 233 -11.64 24.95 -12.69
CA VAL A 233 -12.85 24.26 -13.18
C VAL A 233 -13.70 25.22 -14.03
N ASN A 234 -14.14 24.77 -15.21
CA ASN A 234 -15.14 25.48 -16.00
C ASN A 234 -16.54 25.10 -15.49
N ASP A 235 -17.33 26.06 -15.05
CA ASP A 235 -18.73 25.82 -14.73
C ASP A 235 -19.53 25.73 -16.04
N PRO A 236 -20.04 24.54 -16.41
CA PRO A 236 -20.77 24.37 -17.67
C PRO A 236 -22.07 25.17 -17.70
N ILE A 237 -22.64 25.52 -16.54
CA ILE A 237 -23.91 26.28 -16.45
C ILE A 237 -23.74 27.69 -17.03
N ILE A 238 -22.62 28.34 -16.72
CA ILE A 238 -22.31 29.71 -17.18
C ILE A 238 -21.21 29.76 -18.24
N SER A 239 -20.60 28.61 -18.57
CA SER A 239 -19.47 28.49 -19.49
C SER A 239 -18.29 29.41 -19.12
N GLN A 240 -17.98 29.51 -17.82
CA GLN A 240 -16.88 30.31 -17.30
C GLN A 240 -16.06 29.54 -16.27
N ILE A 241 -14.76 29.86 -16.21
CA ILE A 241 -13.88 29.37 -15.14
C ILE A 241 -14.33 29.98 -13.82
N VAL A 242 -14.62 29.10 -12.85
CA VAL A 242 -14.83 29.49 -11.45
C VAL A 242 -13.59 29.09 -10.66
N SER A 243 -12.96 30.09 -10.05
CA SER A 243 -11.85 29.92 -9.12
C SER A 243 -12.38 29.98 -7.69
N GLY A 244 -12.12 28.92 -6.91
CA GLY A 244 -12.37 28.89 -5.46
C GLY A 244 -13.47 27.94 -5.00
N ASN A 245 -13.53 27.70 -3.68
CA ASN A 245 -14.53 26.90 -2.96
C ASN A 245 -14.58 25.43 -3.35
N GLY A 246 -13.42 24.79 -3.43
CA GLY A 246 -13.30 23.36 -3.68
C GLY A 246 -11.99 22.78 -3.17
N ALA A 247 -11.86 21.45 -3.23
CA ALA A 247 -10.64 20.75 -2.86
C ALA A 247 -10.39 19.59 -3.82
N CYS A 248 -9.11 19.29 -4.06
CA CYS A 248 -8.71 18.02 -4.64
C CYS A 248 -8.75 16.98 -3.51
N THR A 249 -9.53 15.92 -3.70
CA THR A 249 -9.79 14.89 -2.69
C THR A 249 -9.09 13.58 -3.04
N GLY A 250 -9.02 13.24 -4.33
CA GLY A 250 -8.32 12.07 -4.83
C GLY A 250 -7.22 12.42 -5.83
N VAL A 251 -6.14 11.65 -5.81
CA VAL A 251 -5.06 11.68 -6.80
C VAL A 251 -4.63 10.26 -7.13
N TYR A 252 -4.45 9.97 -8.41
CA TYR A 252 -3.98 8.69 -8.91
C TYR A 252 -3.03 8.90 -10.09
N ILE A 253 -1.99 8.08 -10.19
CA ILE A 253 -1.05 8.14 -11.33
C ILE A 253 -1.21 6.90 -12.19
N ASN A 254 -1.51 7.09 -13.47
CA ASN A 254 -1.59 6.01 -14.45
C ASN A 254 -0.74 6.31 -15.69
N ALA A 255 0.28 5.49 -15.94
CA ALA A 255 1.17 5.60 -17.10
C ALA A 255 1.71 7.04 -17.32
N GLY A 256 2.13 7.70 -16.23
CA GLY A 256 2.64 9.08 -16.25
C GLY A 256 1.56 10.18 -16.27
N ASN A 257 0.28 9.84 -16.40
CA ASN A 257 -0.81 10.79 -16.25
C ASN A 257 -1.20 10.95 -14.78
N VAL A 258 -1.31 12.19 -14.33
CA VAL A 258 -1.87 12.57 -13.04
C VAL A 258 -3.38 12.72 -13.23
N ILE A 259 -4.16 11.87 -12.59
CA ILE A 259 -5.61 11.97 -12.57
C ILE A 259 -6.00 12.43 -11.17
N THR A 260 -6.69 13.57 -11.09
CA THR A 260 -7.19 14.11 -9.84
C THR A 260 -8.69 14.29 -9.88
N VAL A 261 -9.32 14.14 -8.73
CA VAL A 261 -10.75 14.37 -8.57
C VAL A 261 -11.01 15.26 -7.38
N GLY A 262 -12.18 15.88 -7.40
CA GLY A 262 -12.66 16.68 -6.30
C GLY A 262 -14.02 17.25 -6.59
N SER A 263 -14.37 18.30 -5.85
CA SER A 263 -15.62 19.01 -6.04
C SER A 263 -15.40 20.52 -6.00
N TYR A 264 -16.26 21.26 -6.66
CA TYR A 264 -16.28 22.73 -6.62
C TYR A 264 -17.72 23.21 -6.40
N ARG A 265 -17.86 24.43 -5.88
CA ARG A 265 -19.16 25.09 -5.82
C ARG A 265 -19.45 25.81 -7.13
N ASN A 266 -20.51 25.41 -7.83
CA ASN A 266 -20.94 26.03 -9.08
C ASN A 266 -21.69 27.35 -8.84
N SER A 267 -21.99 28.08 -9.93
CA SER A 267 -22.69 29.37 -9.97
C SER A 267 -24.08 29.36 -9.34
N GLN A 268 -24.68 28.18 -9.14
CA GLN A 268 -25.96 27.99 -8.46
C GLN A 268 -25.80 27.63 -6.98
N GLY A 269 -24.57 27.68 -6.45
CA GLY A 269 -24.25 27.37 -5.06
C GLY A 269 -24.21 25.88 -4.74
N ARG A 270 -24.29 24.98 -5.73
CA ARG A 270 -24.30 23.53 -5.55
C ARG A 270 -22.90 22.96 -5.71
N PHE A 271 -22.60 21.86 -5.04
CA PHE A 271 -21.34 21.15 -5.25
C PHE A 271 -21.45 20.25 -6.48
N SER A 272 -20.44 20.30 -7.34
CA SER A 272 -20.34 19.48 -8.54
C SER A 272 -18.97 18.79 -8.60
N PRO A 273 -18.93 17.50 -8.96
CA PRO A 273 -17.70 16.72 -9.04
C PRO A 273 -16.92 17.08 -10.30
N TRP A 274 -15.60 17.04 -10.22
CA TRP A 274 -14.71 17.21 -11.35
C TRP A 274 -13.66 16.11 -11.39
N GLU A 275 -13.23 15.80 -12.60
CA GLU A 275 -12.05 14.99 -12.91
C GLU A 275 -11.09 15.85 -13.72
N CYS A 276 -9.81 15.72 -13.44
CA CYS A 276 -8.75 16.47 -14.07
C CYS A 276 -7.64 15.52 -14.50
N LYS A 277 -7.11 15.71 -15.70
CA LYS A 277 -5.95 14.97 -16.20
C LYS A 277 -4.80 15.94 -16.45
N ASN A 278 -3.69 15.76 -15.74
CA ASN A 278 -2.48 16.58 -15.84
C ASN A 278 -2.74 18.09 -15.65
N GLY A 279 -3.65 18.45 -14.73
CA GLY A 279 -4.01 19.86 -14.49
C GLY A 279 -5.03 20.44 -15.47
N ILE A 280 -5.46 19.67 -16.47
CA ILE A 280 -6.47 20.07 -17.44
C ILE A 280 -7.80 19.38 -17.10
N ILE A 281 -8.82 20.17 -16.80
CA ILE A 281 -10.19 19.68 -16.65
C ILE A 281 -10.83 19.64 -18.05
N PRO A 282 -11.49 18.53 -18.44
CA PRO A 282 -12.32 18.48 -19.64
C PRO A 282 -13.42 19.57 -19.62
N ALA A 283 -13.96 19.94 -20.78
CA ALA A 283 -15.01 20.96 -20.85
C ALA A 283 -16.29 20.62 -20.06
N ASN A 284 -16.49 19.33 -19.75
CA ASN A 284 -17.61 18.82 -18.97
C ASN A 284 -17.13 18.24 -17.64
N THR A 285 -17.88 18.51 -16.57
CA THR A 285 -17.74 17.85 -15.27
C THR A 285 -18.13 16.38 -15.35
N ILE A 286 -17.88 15.60 -14.28
CA ILE A 286 -18.37 14.22 -14.21
C ILE A 286 -19.91 14.28 -14.32
N PRO A 287 -20.53 13.59 -15.32
CA PRO A 287 -21.98 13.59 -15.48
C PRO A 287 -22.67 13.19 -14.18
N ASN A 288 -23.63 14.01 -13.76
CA ASN A 288 -24.35 13.84 -12.52
C ASN A 288 -25.81 14.27 -12.68
N ASN A 289 -26.61 14.11 -11.63
CA ASN A 289 -28.04 14.43 -11.64
C ASN A 289 -28.35 15.91 -11.36
N ASP A 290 -27.37 16.79 -11.51
CA ASP A 290 -27.40 18.21 -11.20
C ASP A 290 -27.87 18.51 -9.77
N LYS A 291 -27.54 17.65 -8.80
CA LYS A 291 -27.72 17.93 -7.37
C LYS A 291 -26.36 18.13 -6.70
N HIS A 292 -26.34 18.29 -5.37
CA HIS A 292 -25.08 18.25 -4.64
C HIS A 292 -24.41 16.90 -4.89
N CYS A 293 -23.23 16.96 -5.48
CA CYS A 293 -22.46 15.80 -5.87
C CYS A 293 -20.99 16.03 -5.51
N PHE A 294 -20.37 15.00 -4.96
CA PHE A 294 -18.99 15.03 -4.51
C PHE A 294 -18.22 13.84 -5.06
N ALA A 295 -17.00 14.08 -5.54
CA ALA A 295 -16.02 13.04 -5.79
C ALA A 295 -14.97 13.05 -4.67
N ASN A 296 -14.72 11.89 -4.06
CA ASN A 296 -13.87 11.73 -2.87
C ASN A 296 -12.60 10.95 -3.16
N ALA A 297 -12.67 9.97 -4.07
CA ALA A 297 -11.53 9.13 -4.43
C ALA A 297 -11.57 8.74 -5.90
N VAL A 298 -10.41 8.40 -6.44
CA VAL A 298 -10.25 7.94 -7.83
C VAL A 298 -9.31 6.74 -7.88
N PHE A 299 -9.63 5.78 -8.74
CA PHE A 299 -8.80 4.63 -9.05
C PHE A 299 -8.86 4.36 -10.55
N VAL A 300 -7.74 3.94 -11.15
CA VAL A 300 -7.66 3.70 -12.60
C VAL A 300 -7.21 2.27 -12.84
N SER A 301 -8.02 1.52 -13.61
CA SER A 301 -7.72 0.14 -14.01
C SER A 301 -7.71 0.04 -15.53
N GLY A 302 -6.53 -0.12 -16.12
CA GLY A 302 -6.36 -0.08 -17.56
C GLY A 302 -6.78 1.27 -18.15
N ALA A 303 -7.82 1.26 -18.98
CA ALA A 303 -8.40 2.46 -19.58
C ALA A 303 -9.58 3.05 -18.80
N ASP A 304 -10.10 2.32 -17.81
CA ASP A 304 -11.27 2.74 -17.04
C ASP A 304 -10.86 3.57 -15.82
N VAL A 305 -11.54 4.70 -15.63
CA VAL A 305 -11.45 5.56 -14.44
C VAL A 305 -12.69 5.30 -13.58
N TYR A 306 -12.45 5.11 -12.28
CA TYR A 306 -13.47 4.85 -11.28
C TYR A 306 -13.40 5.92 -10.21
N GLU A 307 -14.51 6.60 -9.96
CA GLU A 307 -14.61 7.63 -8.94
C GLU A 307 -15.62 7.23 -7.87
N ALA A 308 -15.26 7.36 -6.60
CA ALA A 308 -16.19 7.15 -5.49
C ALA A 308 -16.56 8.47 -4.82
N GLY A 309 -17.82 8.59 -4.40
CA GLY A 309 -18.29 9.80 -3.73
C GLY A 309 -19.77 9.74 -3.35
N SER A 310 -20.47 10.85 -3.54
CA SER A 310 -21.91 10.93 -3.25
C SER A 310 -22.65 11.81 -4.23
N GLN A 311 -23.92 11.52 -4.47
CA GLN A 311 -24.84 12.38 -5.21
C GLN A 311 -26.17 12.43 -4.49
N ASN A 312 -26.79 13.60 -4.36
CA ASN A 312 -28.06 13.72 -3.65
C ASN A 312 -29.21 13.13 -4.45
N ASN A 313 -30.11 12.43 -3.76
CA ASN A 313 -31.35 11.91 -4.33
C ASN A 313 -32.20 13.09 -4.87
N PRO A 314 -32.69 13.04 -6.13
CA PRO A 314 -33.41 14.15 -6.73
C PRO A 314 -34.72 14.53 -6.03
N THR A 315 -35.33 13.59 -5.32
CA THR A 315 -36.63 13.74 -4.67
C THR A 315 -36.48 14.17 -3.22
N THR A 316 -35.64 13.47 -2.44
CA THR A 316 -35.51 13.71 -0.99
C THR A 316 -34.39 14.68 -0.64
N GLY A 317 -33.41 14.87 -1.54
CA GLY A 317 -32.21 15.65 -1.28
C GLY A 317 -31.18 14.97 -0.38
N LEU A 318 -31.40 13.73 0.08
CA LEU A 318 -30.43 12.99 0.90
C LEU A 318 -29.27 12.43 0.06
N ALA A 319 -28.06 12.37 0.61
CA ALA A 319 -26.90 11.89 -0.12
C ALA A 319 -26.96 10.37 -0.39
N MET A 320 -26.63 9.95 -1.60
CA MET A 320 -26.49 8.57 -2.01
C MET A 320 -25.01 8.27 -2.23
N ALA A 321 -24.47 7.26 -1.54
CA ALA A 321 -23.14 6.76 -1.84
C ALA A 321 -23.15 6.32 -3.30
N SER A 322 -22.17 6.76 -4.08
CA SER A 322 -22.18 6.55 -5.53
C SER A 322 -20.79 6.26 -6.05
N ILE A 323 -20.75 5.50 -7.14
CA ILE A 323 -19.56 5.25 -7.93
C ILE A 323 -19.82 5.65 -9.37
N TRP A 324 -18.83 6.27 -10.00
CA TRP A 324 -18.81 6.55 -11.43
C TRP A 324 -17.77 5.66 -12.08
N LYS A 325 -18.10 5.17 -13.27
CA LYS A 325 -17.16 4.50 -14.17
C LYS A 325 -17.18 5.25 -15.49
N ASN A 326 -16.06 5.89 -15.84
CA ASN A 326 -15.95 6.73 -17.04
C ASN A 326 -17.13 7.72 -17.17
N GLY A 327 -17.47 8.38 -16.06
CA GLY A 327 -18.59 9.32 -15.98
C GLY A 327 -19.99 8.73 -15.88
N THR A 328 -20.16 7.40 -15.96
CA THR A 328 -21.47 6.74 -15.77
C THR A 328 -21.70 6.41 -14.29
N ALA A 329 -22.70 7.04 -13.68
CA ALA A 329 -23.02 6.88 -12.27
C ALA A 329 -23.79 5.59 -11.95
N THR A 330 -23.45 4.95 -10.82
CA THR A 330 -24.21 3.90 -10.17
C THR A 330 -24.36 4.24 -8.68
N THR A 331 -25.59 4.26 -8.17
CA THR A 331 -25.87 4.50 -6.75
C THR A 331 -25.74 3.22 -5.93
N LEU A 332 -25.07 3.31 -4.78
CA LEU A 332 -24.81 2.23 -3.84
C LEU A 332 -25.77 2.24 -2.63
N THR A 333 -26.43 3.38 -2.38
CA THR A 333 -27.48 3.54 -1.37
C THR A 333 -28.69 4.27 -1.97
N SER A 334 -29.86 4.14 -1.33
CA SER A 334 -31.12 4.66 -1.89
C SER A 334 -31.31 6.16 -1.72
N GLY A 335 -30.77 6.75 -0.65
CA GLY A 335 -30.99 8.17 -0.33
C GLY A 335 -32.46 8.49 -0.04
N THR A 336 -33.29 7.55 0.40
CA THR A 336 -34.73 7.79 0.64
C THR A 336 -35.02 8.12 2.09
N VAL A 337 -34.53 7.28 2.99
CA VAL A 337 -34.55 7.45 4.45
C VAL A 337 -33.16 7.23 5.06
N SER A 338 -32.13 7.19 4.22
CA SER A 338 -30.74 7.00 4.60
C SER A 338 -29.83 8.01 3.92
N VAL A 339 -28.67 8.27 4.51
CA VAL A 339 -27.62 9.13 3.94
C VAL A 339 -26.37 8.28 3.77
N GLY A 340 -25.91 8.12 2.53
CA GLY A 340 -24.71 7.34 2.19
C GLY A 340 -23.61 8.19 1.59
N VAL A 341 -22.36 7.86 1.92
CA VAL A 341 -21.17 8.46 1.34
C VAL A 341 -20.15 7.37 1.02
N ALA A 342 -19.63 7.35 -0.21
CA ALA A 342 -18.46 6.55 -0.56
C ALA A 342 -17.18 7.39 -0.40
N THR A 343 -16.15 6.80 0.17
CA THR A 343 -14.91 7.50 0.57
C THR A 343 -13.68 7.00 -0.18
N ALA A 344 -13.66 5.74 -0.60
CA ALA A 344 -12.52 5.15 -1.31
C ALA A 344 -12.99 4.08 -2.30
N VAL A 345 -12.20 3.88 -3.35
CA VAL A 345 -12.42 2.86 -4.37
C VAL A 345 -11.14 2.11 -4.68
N PHE A 346 -11.25 0.80 -4.89
CA PHE A 346 -10.18 -0.07 -5.33
C PHE A 346 -10.72 -1.07 -6.34
N VAL A 347 -9.99 -1.30 -7.43
CA VAL A 347 -10.42 -2.24 -8.48
C VAL A 347 -9.32 -3.27 -8.72
N VAL A 348 -9.69 -4.55 -8.70
CA VAL A 348 -8.78 -5.66 -9.02
C VAL A 348 -9.49 -6.69 -9.90
N GLY A 349 -8.88 -6.98 -11.04
CA GLY A 349 -9.53 -7.78 -12.08
C GLY A 349 -10.86 -7.13 -12.49
N ASN A 350 -11.96 -7.88 -12.34
CA ASN A 350 -13.31 -7.42 -12.64
C ASN A 350 -14.08 -6.92 -11.40
N ASP A 351 -13.49 -7.06 -10.21
CA ASP A 351 -14.16 -6.71 -8.96
C ASP A 351 -13.87 -5.26 -8.58
N ILE A 352 -14.95 -4.55 -8.25
CA ILE A 352 -14.94 -3.16 -7.80
C ILE A 352 -15.31 -3.14 -6.33
N TYR A 353 -14.43 -2.57 -5.51
CA TYR A 353 -14.60 -2.43 -4.08
C TYR A 353 -14.69 -0.95 -3.73
N VAL A 354 -15.74 -0.57 -3.00
CA VAL A 354 -15.96 0.81 -2.57
C VAL A 354 -16.14 0.83 -1.06
N ALA A 355 -15.38 1.63 -0.32
CA ALA A 355 -15.61 1.84 1.11
C ALA A 355 -16.40 3.12 1.36
N GLY A 356 -17.08 3.16 2.50
CA GLY A 356 -17.76 4.36 2.97
C GLY A 356 -18.66 4.08 4.16
N TYR A 357 -19.74 4.83 4.26
CA TYR A 357 -20.69 4.66 5.35
C TYR A 357 -22.11 4.98 4.90
N GLU A 358 -23.07 4.49 5.68
CA GLU A 358 -24.47 4.84 5.55
C GLU A 358 -25.06 5.11 6.94
N GLN A 359 -25.67 6.29 7.11
CA GLN A 359 -26.58 6.56 8.20
C GLN A 359 -27.94 5.96 7.87
N GLU A 360 -28.29 4.91 8.59
CA GLU A 360 -29.57 4.22 8.48
C GLU A 360 -30.62 5.01 9.28
N ASP A 361 -31.85 5.17 8.76
CA ASP A 361 -32.94 5.94 9.38
C ASP A 361 -32.58 7.39 9.76
N TYR A 362 -32.27 8.20 8.74
CA TYR A 362 -31.84 9.60 8.89
C TYR A 362 -32.84 10.44 9.70
N TYR A 363 -34.14 10.31 9.44
CA TYR A 363 -35.16 11.13 10.10
C TYR A 363 -35.49 10.64 11.52
N GLY A 364 -35.28 9.36 11.82
CA GLY A 364 -35.38 8.79 13.17
C GLY A 364 -34.13 8.97 14.03
N GLY A 365 -33.07 9.60 13.50
CA GLY A 365 -31.81 9.79 14.22
C GLY A 365 -30.97 8.51 14.33
N GLY A 366 -31.11 7.60 13.37
CA GLY A 366 -30.38 6.34 13.36
C GLY A 366 -28.88 6.51 13.19
N SER A 367 -28.16 5.44 13.54
CA SER A 367 -26.69 5.44 13.58
C SER A 367 -26.06 5.32 12.20
N GLN A 368 -24.84 5.84 12.09
CA GLN A 368 -23.99 5.66 10.93
C GLN A 368 -23.22 4.35 11.02
N PHE A 369 -23.16 3.58 9.94
CA PHE A 369 -22.40 2.33 9.90
C PHE A 369 -21.38 2.31 8.77
N ALA A 370 -20.17 1.88 9.10
CA ALA A 370 -19.13 1.54 8.13
C ALA A 370 -19.60 0.41 7.22
N LYS A 371 -19.45 0.60 5.90
CA LYS A 371 -19.76 -0.39 4.87
C LYS A 371 -18.65 -0.41 3.83
N TYR A 372 -18.53 -1.54 3.15
CA TYR A 372 -18.00 -1.53 1.80
C TYR A 372 -18.99 -2.19 0.84
N TRP A 373 -18.90 -1.87 -0.44
CA TRP A 373 -19.69 -2.48 -1.49
C TRP A 373 -18.74 -3.24 -2.42
N LYS A 374 -19.04 -4.52 -2.67
CA LYS A 374 -18.39 -5.30 -3.72
C LYS A 374 -19.35 -5.41 -4.90
N ASN A 375 -18.99 -4.83 -6.04
CA ASN A 375 -19.84 -4.82 -7.24
C ASN A 375 -21.28 -4.34 -6.96
N GLY A 376 -21.42 -3.30 -6.12
CA GLY A 376 -22.72 -2.74 -5.71
C GLY A 376 -23.39 -3.45 -4.53
N VAL A 377 -22.90 -4.63 -4.10
CA VAL A 377 -23.48 -5.39 -2.98
C VAL A 377 -22.87 -4.93 -1.65
N PRO A 378 -23.66 -4.43 -0.67
CA PRO A 378 -23.15 -3.93 0.59
C PRO A 378 -22.70 -5.04 1.54
N VAL A 379 -21.62 -4.77 2.27
CA VAL A 379 -21.14 -5.54 3.42
C VAL A 379 -21.02 -4.59 4.60
N LYS A 380 -21.82 -4.81 5.63
CA LYS A 380 -21.81 -4.04 6.88
C LYS A 380 -20.63 -4.49 7.75
N LEU A 381 -19.82 -3.54 8.21
CA LEU A 381 -18.56 -3.80 8.92
C LEU A 381 -18.69 -3.72 10.44
N SER A 382 -19.74 -3.08 10.95
CA SER A 382 -19.95 -2.88 12.38
C SER A 382 -21.43 -2.83 12.75
N ASN A 383 -21.71 -3.15 14.01
CA ASN A 383 -23.03 -3.05 14.64
C ASN A 383 -23.17 -1.82 15.54
N VAL A 384 -22.15 -0.97 15.61
CA VAL A 384 -22.18 0.30 16.33
C VAL A 384 -21.77 1.46 15.41
N SER A 385 -21.97 2.68 15.89
CA SER A 385 -21.68 3.89 15.11
C SER A 385 -20.23 3.87 14.59
N SER A 386 -20.05 3.97 13.28
CA SER A 386 -18.77 3.73 12.61
C SER A 386 -18.71 4.40 11.24
N GLY A 387 -17.50 4.51 10.69
CA GLY A 387 -17.28 4.93 9.30
C GLY A 387 -16.06 4.25 8.69
N ALA A 388 -16.17 3.82 7.43
CA ALA A 388 -15.01 3.38 6.64
C ALA A 388 -14.45 4.56 5.83
N THR A 389 -13.14 4.56 5.63
CA THR A 389 -12.39 5.68 5.06
C THR A 389 -11.53 5.27 3.87
N GLY A 390 -10.83 4.14 3.96
CA GLY A 390 -9.94 3.61 2.92
C GLY A 390 -10.23 2.15 2.63
N ILE A 391 -9.89 1.68 1.43
CA ILE A 391 -10.04 0.27 1.01
C ILE A 391 -8.89 -0.17 0.11
N THR A 392 -8.43 -1.40 0.31
CA THR A 392 -7.48 -2.07 -0.58
C THR A 392 -7.70 -3.58 -0.55
N VAL A 393 -7.23 -4.29 -1.57
CA VAL A 393 -7.30 -5.75 -1.66
C VAL A 393 -5.90 -6.32 -1.82
N PHE A 394 -5.59 -7.35 -1.02
CA PHE A 394 -4.33 -8.10 -1.11
C PHE A 394 -4.63 -9.59 -1.21
N GLY A 395 -4.20 -10.24 -2.29
CA GLY A 395 -4.67 -11.58 -2.64
C GLY A 395 -6.19 -11.61 -2.75
N ASN A 396 -6.82 -12.43 -1.92
CA ASN A 396 -8.28 -12.54 -1.82
C ASN A 396 -8.87 -11.76 -0.64
N ASP A 397 -8.03 -11.11 0.16
CA ASP A 397 -8.43 -10.46 1.39
C ASP A 397 -8.71 -8.96 1.15
N VAL A 398 -9.88 -8.51 1.62
CA VAL A 398 -10.31 -7.11 1.58
C VAL A 398 -9.94 -6.44 2.90
N TYR A 399 -9.24 -5.31 2.82
CA TYR A 399 -8.83 -4.51 3.96
C TYR A 399 -9.47 -3.14 3.89
N VAL A 400 -10.14 -2.74 4.96
CA VAL A 400 -10.85 -1.46 5.04
C VAL A 400 -10.40 -0.71 6.28
N SER A 401 -9.90 0.53 6.18
CA SER A 401 -9.66 1.37 7.37
C SER A 401 -10.89 2.14 7.76
N GLY A 402 -10.92 2.59 9.01
CA GLY A 402 -11.92 3.52 9.49
C GLY A 402 -11.89 3.70 10.99
N TRP A 403 -13.07 3.88 11.56
CA TRP A 403 -13.25 4.08 12.98
C TRP A 403 -14.58 3.51 13.47
N GLU A 404 -14.66 3.27 14.77
CA GLU A 404 -15.84 2.76 15.44
C GLU A 404 -15.99 3.41 16.83
N HIS A 405 -17.21 3.72 17.23
CA HIS A 405 -17.52 4.24 18.55
C HIS A 405 -17.61 3.09 19.57
N ASN A 406 -16.89 3.19 20.68
CA ASN A 406 -16.92 2.19 21.74
C ASN A 406 -17.80 2.58 22.94
N GLY A 407 -18.63 3.61 22.79
CA GLY A 407 -19.49 4.17 23.83
C GLY A 407 -18.98 5.51 24.39
N THR A 408 -17.67 5.71 24.42
CA THR A 408 -17.05 6.96 24.92
C THR A 408 -16.11 7.59 23.89
N TYR A 409 -15.37 6.76 23.16
CA TYR A 409 -14.32 7.19 22.25
C TYR A 409 -14.59 6.68 20.84
N ILE A 410 -14.11 7.44 19.86
CA ILE A 410 -13.93 6.98 18.48
C ILE A 410 -12.61 6.23 18.43
N VAL A 411 -12.60 4.97 18.03
CA VAL A 411 -11.41 4.12 17.99
C VAL A 411 -11.06 3.78 16.55
N SER A 412 -9.81 4.04 16.16
CA SER A 412 -9.27 3.67 14.86
C SER A 412 -9.23 2.16 14.68
N LYS A 413 -9.69 1.69 13.52
CA LYS A 413 -9.77 0.27 13.15
C LYS A 413 -9.36 0.04 11.71
N TYR A 414 -9.04 -1.21 11.42
CA TYR A 414 -9.28 -1.75 10.09
C TYR A 414 -10.11 -3.03 10.18
N TRP A 415 -10.79 -3.38 9.10
CA TRP A 415 -11.49 -4.65 8.94
C TRP A 415 -10.77 -5.48 7.89
N LYS A 416 -10.49 -6.74 8.20
CA LYS A 416 -10.04 -7.76 7.24
C LYS A 416 -11.21 -8.69 6.96
N ASN A 417 -11.72 -8.70 5.73
CA ASN A 417 -12.89 -9.50 5.33
C ASN A 417 -14.10 -9.32 6.26
N GLY A 418 -14.35 -8.10 6.71
CA GLY A 418 -15.43 -7.79 7.66
C GLY A 418 -15.10 -8.02 9.13
N VAL A 419 -13.95 -8.60 9.46
CA VAL A 419 -13.52 -8.83 10.85
C VAL A 419 -12.67 -7.65 11.33
N ALA A 420 -13.12 -7.00 12.41
CA ALA A 420 -12.49 -5.81 12.95
C ALA A 420 -11.16 -6.10 13.68
N VAL A 421 -10.18 -5.21 13.51
CA VAL A 421 -8.91 -5.16 14.21
C VAL A 421 -8.71 -3.74 14.77
N ASN A 422 -8.43 -3.65 16.07
CA ASN A 422 -8.20 -2.38 16.76
C ASN A 422 -6.78 -1.87 16.50
N LEU A 423 -6.65 -0.57 16.21
CA LEU A 423 -5.37 0.09 15.97
C LEU A 423 -5.00 1.06 17.10
N GLY A 424 -5.97 1.83 17.58
CA GLY A 424 -5.79 2.79 18.67
C GLY A 424 -5.91 2.15 20.06
N LYS A 425 -5.50 2.91 21.08
CA LYS A 425 -5.87 2.60 22.46
C LYS A 425 -7.38 2.78 22.61
N SER A 426 -8.07 1.82 23.21
CA SER A 426 -9.54 1.88 23.43
C SER A 426 -9.99 3.02 24.34
N ILE A 427 -9.06 3.68 25.02
CA ILE A 427 -9.30 4.78 25.96
C ILE A 427 -8.96 6.16 25.38
N LEU A 428 -8.66 6.26 24.08
CA LEU A 428 -8.33 7.51 23.40
C LEU A 428 -9.05 7.60 22.06
N THR A 429 -9.49 8.81 21.72
CA THR A 429 -10.00 9.11 20.39
C THR A 429 -8.90 8.91 19.34
N SER A 430 -9.19 8.14 18.30
CA SER A 430 -8.31 7.90 17.17
C SER A 430 -9.12 7.63 15.91
N THR A 431 -8.54 7.97 14.75
CA THR A 431 -9.16 7.78 13.43
C THR A 431 -8.18 7.09 12.49
N GLY A 432 -8.66 6.17 11.66
CA GLY A 432 -7.92 5.64 10.51
C GLY A 432 -8.49 6.26 9.25
N SER A 433 -7.69 7.03 8.51
CA SER A 433 -8.12 7.81 7.34
C SER A 433 -7.81 7.11 6.02
N ALA A 434 -6.74 6.32 5.96
CA ALA A 434 -6.34 5.60 4.76
C ALA A 434 -5.59 4.30 5.10
N ILE A 435 -5.60 3.35 4.18
CA ILE A 435 -4.99 2.03 4.33
C ILE A 435 -4.14 1.67 3.11
N ALA A 436 -3.00 1.03 3.37
CA ALA A 436 -2.21 0.35 2.36
C ALA A 436 -1.74 -1.00 2.91
N VAL A 437 -1.63 -1.98 2.04
CA VAL A 437 -1.21 -3.35 2.39
C VAL A 437 -0.14 -3.78 1.40
N ARG A 438 0.95 -4.37 1.88
CA ARG A 438 2.07 -4.83 1.07
C ARG A 438 2.58 -6.18 1.51
#